data_AF-A0A7W3NGT1-F1
#
_entry.id   AF-A0A7W3NGT1-F1
#
_cell.length_a   1.000
_cell.length_b   1.000
_cell.length_c   1.000
_cell.angle_alpha   90.00
_cell.angle_beta   90.00
_cell.angle_gamma   90.00
#
_symmetry.space_group_name_H-M   'P 1'
#
loop_
_entity.id
_entity.type
_entity.pdbx_description
1 polymer ?
#
loop_
_entity_poly.entity_id
_entity_poly.type
_entity_poly.pdbx_seq_one_letter_code
_entity_poly.pdbx_strand_id
1 'polypeptide(L)'
;MKRIILPIAILFIIAGCTTKTSEEIKWYKNEQKAIEEGLKDEGLKNKDILGKVKENGEEFIFYKQDNEDGVAVSVASIGRKNDKYAFYNIDSYVQVKDNRNKNYSSEINWETHTQSDKNFIAYTGTIKGKKNYSIQTQLGLVTPYINKDTGIYYYIESIK
;
A
#
# COMPACT_ATOMS: atom_id res chain seq x y z
N MET A 1 6.31 19.94 -68.13
CA MET A 1 6.53 18.93 -67.06
C MET A 1 7.87 19.20 -66.38
N LYS A 2 7.95 18.92 -65.06
CA LYS A 2 9.09 19.07 -64.10
C LYS A 2 8.88 20.28 -63.16
N ARG A 3 8.01 20.16 -62.15
CA ARG A 3 8.16 19.53 -60.81
C ARG A 3 8.88 20.45 -59.81
N ILE A 4 8.04 21.15 -59.03
CA ILE A 4 8.35 21.92 -57.83
C ILE A 4 8.76 20.93 -56.73
N ILE A 5 9.94 21.10 -56.14
CA ILE A 5 10.37 20.35 -54.96
C ILE A 5 10.10 21.24 -53.74
N LEU A 6 9.05 20.91 -52.99
CA LEU A 6 8.74 21.52 -51.70
C LEU A 6 9.50 20.76 -50.60
N PRO A 7 10.32 21.40 -49.76
CA PRO A 7 10.93 20.71 -48.64
C PRO A 7 9.88 20.59 -47.51
N ILE A 8 9.44 19.36 -47.25
CA ILE A 8 8.66 19.01 -46.07
C ILE A 8 9.60 19.11 -44.86
N ALA A 9 9.42 20.18 -44.08
CA ALA A 9 10.02 20.29 -42.75
C ALA A 9 9.30 19.30 -41.82
N ILE A 10 9.94 18.15 -41.59
CA ILE A 10 9.51 17.16 -40.60
C ILE A 10 9.80 17.76 -39.22
N LEU A 11 8.76 18.33 -38.60
CA LEU A 11 8.76 18.71 -37.20
C LEU A 11 8.75 17.40 -36.38
N PHE A 12 9.91 16.98 -35.89
CA PHE A 12 9.99 15.92 -34.88
C PHE A 12 9.37 16.45 -33.58
N ILE A 13 8.09 16.19 -33.40
CA ILE A 13 7.40 16.42 -32.13
C ILE A 13 7.98 15.38 -31.16
N ILE A 14 8.93 15.82 -30.34
CA ILE A 14 9.47 15.01 -29.25
C ILE A 14 8.32 14.82 -28.27
N ALA A 15 7.69 13.65 -28.32
CA ALA A 15 6.74 13.23 -27.31
C ALA A 15 7.53 13.07 -26.00
N GLY A 16 7.47 14.10 -25.16
CA GLY A 16 7.95 14.01 -23.78
C GLY A 16 7.10 12.98 -23.05
N CYS A 17 7.62 11.76 -22.92
CA CYS A 17 7.15 10.85 -21.90
C CYS A 17 7.39 11.54 -20.56
N THR A 18 6.34 12.09 -19.96
CA THR A 18 6.36 12.41 -18.54
C THR A 18 6.44 11.08 -17.80
N THR A 19 7.67 10.62 -17.55
CA THR A 19 7.90 9.67 -16.47
C THR A 19 7.38 10.37 -15.24
N LYS A 20 6.30 9.86 -14.63
CA LYS A 20 5.91 10.24 -13.28
C LYS A 20 7.16 10.11 -12.43
N THR A 21 7.80 11.24 -12.13
CA THR A 21 8.98 11.29 -11.27
C THR A 21 8.54 10.64 -9.98
N SER A 22 9.21 9.56 -9.56
CA SER A 22 8.97 8.96 -8.24
C SER A 22 8.94 10.09 -7.23
N GLU A 23 7.81 10.29 -6.54
CA GLU A 23 7.73 11.37 -5.56
C GLU A 23 8.89 11.19 -4.58
N GLU A 24 9.64 12.27 -4.36
CA GLU A 24 10.83 12.23 -3.51
C GLU A 24 10.40 11.84 -2.09
N ILE A 25 10.98 10.75 -1.56
CA ILE A 25 10.67 10.25 -0.22
C ILE A 25 10.93 11.36 0.82
N LYS A 26 9.87 11.78 1.53
CA LYS A 26 9.97 12.80 2.58
C LYS A 26 10.46 12.19 3.90
N TRP A 27 11.50 12.79 4.47
CA TRP A 27 12.13 12.32 5.71
C TRP A 27 11.89 13.26 6.89
N TYR A 28 11.51 12.69 8.03
CA TYR A 28 11.17 13.43 9.25
C TYR A 28 11.99 12.93 10.44
N LYS A 29 12.28 13.80 11.40
CA LYS A 29 12.97 13.41 12.65
C LYS A 29 12.09 12.61 13.62
N ASN A 30 10.79 12.54 13.37
CA ASN A 30 9.81 11.93 14.25
C ASN A 30 8.98 10.93 13.43
N GLU A 31 8.92 9.68 13.89
CA GLU A 31 8.19 8.60 13.22
C GLU A 31 6.69 8.93 13.08
N GLN A 32 6.06 9.41 14.14
CA GLN A 32 4.65 9.76 14.13
C GLN A 32 4.34 10.84 13.09
N LYS A 33 5.22 11.84 12.94
CA LYS A 33 5.11 12.85 11.90
C LYS A 33 5.25 12.26 10.49
N ALA A 34 6.17 11.32 10.30
CA ALA A 34 6.30 10.63 9.01
C ALA A 34 5.00 9.88 8.65
N ILE A 35 4.42 9.17 9.61
CA ILE A 35 3.14 8.45 9.45
C ILE A 35 2.01 9.42 9.14
N GLU A 36 1.89 10.53 9.87
CA GLU A 36 0.82 11.51 9.68
C GLU A 36 0.90 12.20 8.32
N GLU A 37 2.08 12.64 7.89
CA GLU A 37 2.24 13.26 6.58
C GLU A 37 2.05 12.24 5.46
N GLY A 38 2.54 11.00 5.62
CA GLY A 38 2.31 9.93 4.64
C GLY A 38 0.84 9.56 4.47
N LEU A 39 0.09 9.41 5.57
CA LEU A 39 -1.36 9.20 5.50
C LEU A 39 -2.09 10.40 4.91
N LYS A 40 -1.63 11.63 5.20
CA LYS A 40 -2.22 12.85 4.65
C LYS A 40 -2.01 12.96 3.14
N ASP A 41 -0.85 12.56 2.64
CA ASP A 41 -0.60 12.48 1.19
C ASP A 41 -1.58 11.51 0.51
N GLU A 42 -2.05 10.47 1.22
CA GLU A 42 -3.13 9.55 0.80
C GLU A 42 -4.56 10.07 1.04
N GLY A 43 -4.73 11.26 1.62
CA GLY A 43 -6.03 11.80 2.02
C GLY A 43 -6.64 11.15 3.27
N LEU A 44 -5.83 10.47 4.08
CA LEU A 44 -6.21 9.70 5.26
C LEU A 44 -5.76 10.34 6.58
N LYS A 45 -6.19 9.77 7.71
CA LYS A 45 -5.86 10.22 9.07
C LYS A 45 -5.44 9.04 9.96
N ASN A 46 -4.88 9.33 11.13
CA ASN A 46 -4.48 8.30 12.10
C ASN A 46 -5.61 7.32 12.49
N LYS A 47 -6.87 7.77 12.50
CA LYS A 47 -8.05 6.92 12.76
C LYS A 47 -8.26 5.82 11.71
N ASP A 48 -7.62 5.94 10.55
CA ASP A 48 -7.72 5.01 9.44
C ASP A 48 -6.63 3.92 9.52
N ILE A 49 -5.71 4.01 10.48
CA ILE A 49 -4.74 2.95 10.80
C ILE A 49 -5.49 1.75 11.40
N LEU A 50 -5.27 0.59 10.82
CA LEU A 50 -5.74 -0.69 11.34
C LEU A 50 -4.81 -1.21 12.44
N GLY A 51 -3.50 -1.05 12.25
CA GLY A 51 -2.49 -1.36 13.24
C GLY A 51 -1.06 -1.33 12.68
N LYS A 52 -0.10 -1.59 13.57
CA LYS A 52 1.34 -1.68 13.25
C LYS A 52 1.84 -3.11 13.41
N VAL A 53 2.77 -3.54 12.56
CA VAL A 53 3.45 -4.85 12.67
C VAL A 53 4.95 -4.66 12.50
N LYS A 54 5.74 -5.37 13.30
CA LYS A 54 7.20 -5.47 13.11
C LYS A 54 7.53 -6.86 12.60
N GLU A 55 8.26 -6.95 11.50
CA GLU A 55 8.61 -8.22 10.87
C GLU A 55 9.96 -8.09 10.16
N ASN A 56 10.85 -9.07 10.36
CA ASN A 56 12.21 -9.10 9.80
C ASN A 56 13.00 -7.76 9.89
N GLY A 57 12.87 -7.09 11.04
CA GLY A 57 13.53 -5.81 11.33
C GLY A 57 12.89 -4.57 10.67
N GLU A 58 11.84 -4.75 9.89
CA GLU A 58 11.03 -3.69 9.29
C GLU A 58 9.79 -3.39 10.14
N GLU A 59 9.21 -2.22 9.97
CA GLU A 59 7.96 -1.81 10.61
C GLU A 59 6.94 -1.41 9.56
N PHE A 60 5.72 -1.92 9.70
CA PHE A 60 4.64 -1.79 8.74
C PHE A 60 3.42 -1.14 9.38
N ILE A 61 2.76 -0.27 8.63
CA ILE A 61 1.51 0.37 8.99
C ILE A 61 0.43 -0.15 8.04
N PHE A 62 -0.52 -0.90 8.57
CA PHE A 62 -1.73 -1.27 7.84
C PHE A 62 -2.78 -0.19 8.06
N TYR A 63 -3.41 0.27 6.99
CA TYR A 63 -4.42 1.30 7.05
C TYR A 63 -5.51 1.06 6.00
N LYS A 64 -6.68 1.65 6.22
CA LYS A 64 -7.84 1.49 5.35
C LYS A 64 -8.20 2.80 4.65
N GLN A 65 -8.86 2.67 3.52
CA GLN A 65 -9.55 3.75 2.85
C GLN A 65 -11.02 3.34 2.68
N ASP A 66 -11.93 4.14 3.23
CA ASP A 66 -13.35 3.99 2.97
C ASP A 66 -13.71 4.77 1.69
N ASN A 67 -14.49 4.15 0.80
CA ASN A 67 -15.04 4.81 -0.38
C ASN A 67 -16.49 4.37 -0.61
N GLU A 68 -17.14 4.91 -1.65
CA GLU A 68 -18.55 4.60 -1.95
C GLU A 68 -18.76 3.09 -2.23
N ASP A 69 -17.78 2.44 -2.86
CA ASP A 69 -17.83 1.03 -3.23
C ASP A 69 -17.50 0.08 -2.07
N GLY A 70 -16.91 0.56 -0.97
CA GLY A 70 -16.62 -0.25 0.21
C GLY A 70 -15.37 0.19 0.98
N VAL A 71 -14.57 -0.79 1.39
CA VAL A 71 -13.36 -0.56 2.18
C VAL A 71 -12.19 -1.23 1.49
N ALA A 72 -11.13 -0.47 1.24
CA ALA A 72 -9.86 -0.96 0.76
C ALA A 72 -8.78 -0.86 1.85
N VAL A 73 -7.76 -1.71 1.76
CA VAL A 73 -6.64 -1.78 2.71
C VAL A 73 -5.33 -1.67 1.95
N SER A 74 -4.38 -0.93 2.50
CA SER A 74 -3.00 -0.87 2.03
C SER A 74 -2.05 -1.07 3.22
N VAL A 75 -0.77 -1.26 2.89
CA VAL A 75 0.33 -1.35 3.84
C VAL A 75 1.47 -0.45 3.38
N ALA A 76 2.01 0.32 4.30
CA ALA A 76 3.24 1.07 4.11
C ALA A 76 4.32 0.55 5.06
N SER A 77 5.58 0.71 4.67
CA SER A 77 6.72 0.46 5.55
C SER A 77 7.31 1.76 6.09
N ILE A 78 7.96 1.70 7.25
CA ILE A 78 8.67 2.83 7.83
C ILE A 78 10.16 2.74 7.46
N GLY A 79 10.58 3.56 6.51
CA GLY A 79 11.99 3.72 6.16
C GLY A 79 12.75 4.42 7.28
N ARG A 80 13.98 3.97 7.56
CA ARG A 80 14.86 4.56 8.59
C ARG A 80 16.24 4.86 8.02
N LYS A 81 16.68 6.11 8.11
CA LYS A 81 18.01 6.55 7.63
C LYS A 81 18.48 7.78 8.39
N ASN A 82 19.72 7.77 8.90
CA ASN A 82 20.34 8.91 9.59
C ASN A 82 19.44 9.54 10.68
N ASP A 83 18.88 8.69 11.56
CA ASP A 83 17.93 9.08 12.62
C ASP A 83 16.65 9.79 12.13
N LYS A 84 16.28 9.55 10.87
CA LYS A 84 15.04 10.03 10.27
C LYS A 84 14.17 8.86 9.83
N TYR A 85 12.88 9.16 9.71
CA TYR A 85 11.80 8.26 9.39
C TYR A 85 11.11 8.74 8.11
N ALA A 86 10.68 7.80 7.28
CA ALA A 86 9.86 8.05 6.11
C ALA A 86 8.71 7.06 6.05
N PHE A 87 7.56 7.53 5.59
CA PHE A 87 6.43 6.65 5.26
C PHE A 87 6.59 6.22 3.81
N TYR A 88 6.90 4.94 3.61
CA TYR A 88 7.12 4.36 2.29
C TYR A 88 5.87 3.59 1.90
N ASN A 89 4.97 4.24 1.17
CA ASN A 89 3.78 3.61 0.63
C ASN A 89 4.15 2.74 -0.58
N ILE A 90 3.58 1.55 -0.63
CA ILE A 90 3.70 0.63 -1.74
C ILE A 90 2.33 0.63 -2.40
N ASP A 91 2.16 1.43 -3.46
CA ASP A 91 0.91 1.79 -4.14
C ASP A 91 -0.01 0.58 -4.50
N SER A 92 -0.69 0.01 -3.51
CA SER A 92 -1.53 -1.17 -3.70
C SER A 92 -2.62 -1.21 -2.63
N TYR A 93 -3.79 -0.69 -3.00
CA TYR A 93 -5.01 -0.85 -2.23
C TYR A 93 -5.74 -2.12 -2.68
N VAL A 94 -6.09 -2.98 -1.72
CA VAL A 94 -6.90 -4.17 -1.96
C VAL A 94 -8.27 -4.03 -1.31
N GLN A 95 -9.35 -4.29 -2.06
CA GLN A 95 -10.71 -4.16 -1.56
C GLN A 95 -11.08 -5.34 -0.64
N VAL A 96 -11.45 -5.07 0.61
CA VAL A 96 -11.82 -6.08 1.62
C VAL A 96 -13.31 -6.13 1.94
N LYS A 97 -14.06 -5.08 1.56
CA LYS A 97 -15.52 -4.99 1.67
C LYS A 97 -16.07 -4.36 0.39
N ASP A 98 -17.20 -4.87 -0.10
CA ASP A 98 -18.00 -4.27 -1.18
C ASP A 98 -19.39 -3.91 -0.64
N ASN A 99 -19.76 -2.62 -0.68
CA ASN A 99 -21.04 -2.13 -0.17
C ASN A 99 -22.24 -2.63 -1.00
N ARG A 100 -22.03 -2.96 -2.28
CA ARG A 100 -23.04 -3.50 -3.19
C ARG A 100 -23.22 -5.00 -3.00
N ASN A 101 -22.22 -5.68 -2.42
CA ASN A 101 -22.27 -7.10 -2.10
C ASN A 101 -21.93 -7.37 -0.62
N LYS A 102 -22.97 -7.43 0.22
CA LYS A 102 -22.84 -7.76 1.65
C LYS A 102 -22.17 -9.12 1.93
N ASN A 103 -22.15 -10.03 0.96
CA ASN A 103 -21.50 -11.33 1.08
C ASN A 103 -20.04 -11.33 0.63
N TYR A 104 -19.51 -10.20 0.17
CA TYR A 104 -18.10 -10.04 -0.18
C TYR A 104 -17.22 -10.32 1.05
N SER A 105 -16.54 -11.48 1.03
CA SER A 105 -15.34 -11.74 1.84
C SER A 105 -14.24 -11.85 0.84
N SER A 106 -13.18 -11.10 1.04
CA SER A 106 -11.93 -11.41 0.39
C SER A 106 -10.90 -11.67 1.48
N GLU A 107 -10.34 -12.87 1.46
CA GLU A 107 -9.04 -13.16 2.07
C GLU A 107 -8.03 -12.85 0.96
N ILE A 108 -7.31 -11.75 1.09
CA ILE A 108 -6.40 -11.24 0.06
C ILE A 108 -4.99 -11.29 0.60
N ASN A 109 -4.07 -11.66 -0.29
CA ASN A 109 -2.65 -11.45 -0.08
C ASN A 109 -2.02 -10.80 -1.31
N TRP A 110 -0.93 -10.08 -1.09
CA TRP A 110 -0.13 -9.48 -2.16
C TRP A 110 1.32 -9.34 -1.72
N GLU A 111 2.23 -9.40 -2.69
CA GLU A 111 3.63 -9.13 -2.46
C GLU A 111 3.87 -7.63 -2.30
N THR A 112 4.81 -7.28 -1.43
CA THR A 112 5.17 -5.90 -1.11
C THR A 112 6.65 -5.83 -0.77
N HIS A 113 7.28 -4.67 -0.93
CA HIS A 113 8.71 -4.48 -0.69
C HIS A 113 8.99 -3.20 0.09
N THR A 114 10.00 -3.22 0.94
CA THR A 114 10.38 -2.05 1.74
C THR A 114 11.41 -1.19 1.02
N GLN A 115 11.64 0.02 1.54
CA GLN A 115 12.74 0.89 1.08
C GLN A 115 14.13 0.24 1.22
N SER A 116 14.27 -0.78 2.09
CA SER A 116 15.47 -1.60 2.28
C SER A 116 15.54 -2.82 1.33
N ASP A 117 14.70 -2.85 0.29
CA ASP A 117 14.62 -3.90 -0.74
C ASP A 117 14.33 -5.32 -0.20
N LYS A 118 13.70 -5.41 0.98
CA LYS A 118 13.22 -6.69 1.52
C LYS A 118 11.79 -6.95 1.03
N ASN A 119 11.53 -8.20 0.66
CA ASN A 119 10.23 -8.63 0.14
C ASN A 119 9.38 -9.32 1.21
N PHE A 120 8.07 -9.08 1.14
CA PHE A 120 7.09 -9.57 2.10
C PHE A 120 5.79 -9.93 1.39
N ILE A 121 4.97 -10.73 2.06
CA ILE A 121 3.58 -10.98 1.67
C ILE A 121 2.69 -10.39 2.76
N ALA A 122 1.87 -9.42 2.38
CA ALA A 122 0.83 -8.87 3.22
C ALA A 122 -0.46 -9.68 3.06
N TYR A 123 -1.17 -9.88 4.16
CA TYR A 123 -2.43 -10.61 4.21
C TYR A 123 -3.48 -9.74 4.90
N THR A 124 -4.68 -9.66 4.33
CA THR A 124 -5.79 -8.90 4.90
C THR A 124 -7.14 -9.47 4.47
N GLY A 125 -8.19 -9.04 5.16
CA GLY A 125 -9.55 -9.43 4.87
C GLY A 125 -10.48 -9.15 6.04
N THR A 126 -11.70 -9.68 5.96
CA THR A 126 -12.71 -9.51 7.02
C THR A 126 -13.00 -10.81 7.73
N ILE A 127 -13.10 -10.77 9.07
CA ILE A 127 -13.35 -11.98 9.86
C ILE A 127 -14.82 -12.44 9.84
N LYS A 128 -15.75 -11.64 9.29
CA LYS A 128 -17.21 -11.90 9.24
C LYS A 128 -17.81 -12.43 10.55
N GLY A 129 -17.35 -11.94 11.69
CA GLY A 129 -17.85 -12.36 13.01
C GLY A 129 -17.42 -13.76 13.46
N LYS A 130 -16.51 -14.43 12.74
CA LYS A 130 -15.93 -15.71 13.16
C LYS A 130 -15.10 -15.52 14.44
N LYS A 131 -15.35 -16.39 15.43
CA LYS A 131 -14.50 -16.53 16.63
C LYS A 131 -13.32 -17.45 16.28
N ASN A 132 -12.13 -17.18 16.84
CA ASN A 132 -10.89 -17.95 16.60
C ASN A 132 -10.49 -18.00 15.12
N TYR A 133 -10.36 -16.84 14.49
CA TYR A 133 -10.00 -16.72 13.08
C TYR A 133 -8.52 -17.00 12.84
N SER A 134 -8.21 -17.84 11.85
CA SER A 134 -6.85 -18.15 11.40
C SER A 134 -6.80 -18.07 9.87
N ILE A 135 -5.63 -17.76 9.33
CA ILE A 135 -5.39 -17.68 7.89
C ILE A 135 -4.29 -18.64 7.49
N GLN A 136 -4.39 -19.21 6.28
CA GLN A 136 -3.32 -19.98 5.69
C GLN A 136 -2.34 -19.02 5.00
N THR A 137 -1.06 -19.09 5.36
CA THR A 137 0.04 -18.34 4.75
C THR A 137 1.04 -19.29 4.10
N GLN A 138 2.11 -18.76 3.51
CA GLN A 138 3.19 -19.59 2.98
C GLN A 138 3.97 -20.29 4.10
N LEU A 139 4.03 -19.69 5.30
CA LEU A 139 4.70 -20.26 6.47
C LEU A 139 3.81 -21.21 7.29
N GLY A 140 2.51 -21.28 7.00
CA GLY A 140 1.58 -22.20 7.64
C GLY A 140 0.30 -21.52 8.11
N LEU A 141 -0.40 -22.16 9.04
CA LEU A 141 -1.60 -21.59 9.65
C LEU A 141 -1.19 -20.62 10.76
N VAL A 142 -1.66 -19.38 10.69
CA VAL A 142 -1.35 -18.33 11.68
C VAL A 142 -2.63 -17.64 12.19
N THR A 143 -2.53 -17.06 13.38
CA THR A 143 -3.56 -16.15 13.93
C THR A 143 -3.18 -14.71 13.58
N PRO A 144 -3.92 -14.03 12.68
CA PRO A 144 -3.61 -12.66 12.30
C PRO A 144 -3.99 -11.67 13.40
N TYR A 145 -3.48 -10.45 13.31
CA TYR A 145 -3.99 -9.34 14.11
C TYR A 145 -5.38 -8.94 13.61
N ILE A 146 -6.25 -8.47 14.50
CA ILE A 146 -7.61 -8.05 14.15
C ILE A 146 -7.85 -6.67 14.73
N ASN A 147 -8.16 -5.71 13.86
CA ASN A 147 -8.69 -4.42 14.28
C ASN A 147 -10.15 -4.61 14.74
N LYS A 148 -10.41 -4.45 16.04
CA LYS A 148 -11.72 -4.77 16.65
C LYS A 148 -12.85 -3.88 16.17
N ASP A 149 -12.56 -2.63 15.85
CA ASP A 149 -13.57 -1.65 15.45
C ASP A 149 -14.10 -1.94 14.04
N THR A 150 -13.23 -2.44 13.17
CA THR A 150 -13.57 -2.67 11.76
C THR A 150 -13.83 -4.14 11.43
N GLY A 151 -13.35 -5.07 12.25
CA GLY A 151 -13.35 -6.51 11.97
C GLY A 151 -12.44 -6.89 10.79
N ILE A 152 -11.49 -6.02 10.44
CA ILE A 152 -10.48 -6.27 9.41
C ILE A 152 -9.26 -6.88 10.08
N TYR A 153 -8.78 -8.01 9.55
CA TYR A 153 -7.53 -8.61 10.00
C TYR A 153 -6.37 -8.15 9.14
N TYR A 154 -5.16 -8.20 9.71
CA TYR A 154 -3.93 -7.91 8.99
C TYR A 154 -2.79 -8.78 9.50
N TYR A 155 -1.90 -9.17 8.59
CA TYR A 155 -0.71 -9.95 8.88
C TYR A 155 0.33 -9.71 7.76
N ILE A 156 1.60 -9.90 8.07
CA ILE A 156 2.68 -9.81 7.09
C ILE A 156 3.78 -10.80 7.45
N GLU A 157 4.39 -11.42 6.44
CA GLU A 157 5.53 -12.32 6.61
C GLU A 157 6.61 -12.02 5.57
N SER A 158 7.87 -12.27 5.93
CA SER A 158 9.00 -12.10 5.01
C SER A 158 9.03 -13.23 3.97
N ILE A 159 9.27 -12.87 2.72
CA ILE A 159 9.68 -13.82 1.68
C ILE A 159 11.18 -14.05 1.90
N LYS A 160 11.60 -15.31 2.04
CA LYS A 160 13.02 -15.67 2.20
C LYS A 160 13.80 -15.52 0.90
#